data_AF-A0A2N2NJA1-F1
#
_entry.id   AF-A0A2N2NJA1-F1
#
_cell.length_a   1.000
_cell.length_b   1.000
_cell.length_c   1.000
_cell.angle_alpha   90.00
_cell.angle_beta   90.00
_cell.angle_gamma   90.00
#
_symmetry.space_group_name_H-M   'P 1'
#
loop_
_entity.id
_entity.type
_entity.pdbx_description
1 polymer ?
#
loop_
_entity_poly.entity_id
_entity_poly.type
_entity_poly.pdbx_seq_one_letter_code
_entity_poly.pdbx_strand_id
1 'polypeptide(L)'
;MQKPNTVQWTSSRDGILGTGHIITVSDLSIGVHRIQAELCNSQGEFTNNHLYQDSIQIEIYEKAEPLAIEACIIPTDGYDWSYEDIESRIGTGGNAKGMPSCVANFVLRNNLNEDVHLFDYYAFDNDAIHSENWKGRRIDAYGEWSDQVSHTEYVDGSVTYGEIRKILLLKIDPECIQYQDTNKEALWEAMAFPVEKFPCP
;
A
#
# COMPACT_ATOMS: atom_id res chain seq x y z
N MET A 1 45.09 -0.77 14.35
CA MET A 1 45.14 -1.15 12.92
C MET A 1 44.07 -2.22 12.71
N GLN A 2 43.03 -1.95 11.93
CA GLN A 2 41.98 -2.94 11.64
C GLN A 2 42.44 -3.80 10.46
N LYS A 3 42.48 -5.12 10.66
CA LYS A 3 42.87 -6.10 9.62
C LYS A 3 41.84 -6.11 8.47
N PRO A 4 42.25 -6.37 7.22
CA PRO A 4 41.31 -6.58 6.13
C PRO A 4 40.68 -7.96 6.31
N ASN A 5 39.45 -8.00 6.79
CA ASN A 5 38.62 -9.19 6.69
C ASN A 5 37.86 -9.05 5.38
N THR A 6 38.43 -9.59 4.31
CA THR A 6 37.77 -9.58 3.00
C THR A 6 36.59 -10.55 3.07
N VAL A 7 35.38 -10.05 2.88
CA VAL A 7 34.19 -10.89 2.66
C VAL A 7 34.13 -11.17 1.16
N GLN A 8 33.94 -12.42 0.74
CA GLN A 8 33.55 -12.75 -0.63
C GLN A 8 32.05 -12.98 -0.70
N TRP A 9 31.43 -12.42 -1.72
CA TRP A 9 30.03 -12.60 -2.03
C TRP A 9 29.87 -13.55 -3.21
N THR A 10 28.97 -14.51 -3.07
CA THR A 10 28.63 -15.47 -4.12
C THR A 10 27.13 -15.59 -4.27
N SER A 11 26.68 -15.84 -5.48
CA SER A 11 25.36 -16.31 -5.82
C SER A 11 25.42 -17.79 -6.15
N SER A 12 24.47 -18.57 -5.64
CA SER A 12 24.29 -19.97 -6.06
C SER A 12 24.02 -20.15 -7.56
N ARG A 13 23.64 -19.08 -8.26
CA ARG A 13 23.27 -19.09 -9.68
C ARG A 13 24.32 -18.39 -10.55
N ASP A 14 24.81 -17.23 -10.12
CA ASP A 14 25.72 -16.39 -10.92
C ASP A 14 27.20 -16.52 -10.53
N GLY A 15 27.52 -17.25 -9.46
CA GLY A 15 28.89 -17.42 -8.99
C GLY A 15 29.39 -16.21 -8.20
N ILE A 16 30.67 -15.84 -8.37
CA ILE A 16 31.30 -14.79 -7.56
C ILE A 16 30.77 -13.41 -7.96
N LEU A 17 30.23 -12.68 -6.99
CA LEU A 17 29.68 -11.34 -7.17
C LEU A 17 30.68 -10.22 -6.84
N GLY A 18 31.66 -10.51 -5.98
CA GLY A 18 32.69 -9.55 -5.59
C GLY A 18 33.21 -9.77 -4.17
N THR A 19 34.02 -8.82 -3.70
CA THR A 19 34.58 -8.82 -2.34
C THR A 19 34.40 -7.48 -1.64
N GLY A 20 34.38 -7.48 -0.31
CA GLY A 20 34.24 -6.29 0.53
C GLY A 20 32.99 -6.31 1.41
N HIS A 21 32.89 -5.33 2.31
CA HIS A 21 31.75 -5.23 3.23
C HIS A 21 30.43 -4.91 2.52
N ILE A 22 30.51 -4.24 1.37
CA ILE A 22 29.39 -3.88 0.51
C ILE A 22 29.77 -4.26 -0.91
N ILE A 23 28.84 -4.87 -1.65
CA ILE A 23 28.92 -5.06 -3.10
C ILE A 23 27.74 -4.33 -3.76
N THR A 24 27.93 -3.95 -5.01
CA THR A 24 26.86 -3.43 -5.87
C THR A 24 26.86 -4.27 -7.13
N VAL A 25 25.72 -4.91 -7.41
CA VAL A 25 25.53 -5.81 -8.56
C VAL A 25 24.26 -5.35 -9.26
N SER A 26 24.28 -5.25 -10.59
CA SER A 26 23.15 -4.73 -11.39
C SER A 26 22.62 -5.72 -12.42
N ASP A 27 23.19 -6.92 -12.46
CA ASP A 27 23.08 -7.89 -13.54
C ASP A 27 22.90 -9.32 -13.04
N LEU A 28 22.29 -9.50 -11.85
CA LEU A 28 21.87 -10.84 -11.41
C LEU A 28 20.91 -11.45 -12.44
N SER A 29 21.12 -12.73 -12.76
CA SER A 29 20.26 -13.44 -13.72
C SER A 29 18.85 -13.65 -13.15
N ILE A 30 17.87 -13.93 -14.01
CA ILE A 30 16.50 -14.21 -13.56
C ILE A 30 16.44 -15.57 -12.86
N GLY A 31 15.79 -15.63 -11.70
CA GLY A 31 15.51 -16.84 -10.92
C GLY A 31 15.80 -16.67 -9.42
N VAL A 32 15.77 -17.78 -8.69
CA VAL A 32 16.12 -17.81 -7.26
C VAL A 32 17.64 -17.81 -7.07
N HIS A 33 18.15 -16.91 -6.24
CA HIS A 33 19.55 -16.84 -5.80
C HIS A 33 19.63 -17.07 -4.29
N ARG A 34 20.55 -17.94 -3.87
CA ARG A 34 21.11 -17.88 -2.52
C ARG A 34 22.35 -17.01 -2.60
N ILE A 35 22.28 -15.81 -2.03
CA ILE A 35 23.39 -14.87 -1.91
C ILE A 35 24.10 -15.16 -0.60
N GLN A 36 25.36 -15.57 -0.69
CA GLN A 36 26.18 -15.97 0.45
C GLN A 36 27.36 -15.00 0.60
N ALA A 37 27.54 -14.49 1.81
CA ALA A 37 28.72 -13.75 2.23
C ALA A 37 29.60 -14.68 3.04
N GLU A 38 30.90 -14.77 2.71
CA GLU A 38 31.85 -15.61 3.42
C GLU A 38 33.15 -14.88 3.72
N LEU A 39 33.66 -15.00 4.95
CA LEU A 39 34.96 -14.41 5.32
C LEU A 39 36.13 -15.19 4.70
N CYS A 40 36.98 -14.49 3.96
CA CYS A 40 38.30 -14.96 3.51
C CYS A 40 39.44 -14.13 4.11
N ASN A 41 40.65 -14.70 4.09
CA ASN A 41 41.86 -13.97 4.48
C ASN A 41 42.26 -12.94 3.41
N SER A 42 43.26 -12.12 3.69
CA SER A 42 43.75 -11.08 2.76
C SER A 42 44.30 -11.60 1.43
N GLN A 43 44.48 -12.92 1.28
CA GLN A 43 44.92 -13.58 0.06
C GLN A 43 43.74 -14.20 -0.72
N GLY A 44 42.50 -14.03 -0.23
CA GLY A 44 41.29 -14.61 -0.83
C GLY A 44 41.04 -16.06 -0.42
N GLU A 45 41.77 -16.59 0.55
CA GLU A 45 41.63 -17.98 0.97
C GLU A 45 40.58 -18.12 2.07
N PHE A 46 39.71 -19.10 1.93
CA PHE A 46 38.70 -19.45 2.92
C PHE A 46 39.28 -20.37 3.99
N THR A 47 38.66 -20.36 5.17
CA THR A 47 38.89 -21.45 6.11
C THR A 47 38.38 -22.75 5.50
N ASN A 48 39.11 -23.85 5.65
CA ASN A 48 38.74 -25.15 5.09
C ASN A 48 37.35 -25.67 5.53
N ASN A 49 36.73 -25.04 6.55
CA ASN A 49 35.46 -25.47 7.11
C ASN A 49 34.32 -24.45 6.86
N HIS A 50 34.56 -23.38 6.09
CA HIS A 50 33.57 -22.38 5.68
C HIS A 50 32.62 -21.90 6.80
N LEU A 51 33.10 -21.85 8.06
CA LEU A 51 32.25 -21.66 9.25
C LEU A 51 31.75 -20.22 9.42
N TYR A 52 32.35 -19.28 8.71
CA TYR A 52 32.05 -17.86 8.82
C TYR A 52 31.36 -17.37 7.55
N GLN A 53 30.16 -17.87 7.34
CA GLN A 53 29.29 -17.51 6.24
C GLN A 53 27.88 -17.21 6.74
N ASP A 54 27.16 -16.38 6.00
CA ASP A 54 25.71 -16.24 6.13
C ASP A 54 25.10 -16.09 4.74
N SER A 55 23.81 -16.36 4.60
CA SER A 55 23.13 -16.30 3.31
C SER A 55 21.70 -15.80 3.40
N ILE A 56 21.30 -15.05 2.38
CA ILE A 56 19.92 -14.67 2.13
C ILE A 56 19.44 -15.30 0.82
N GLN A 57 18.15 -15.63 0.77
CA GLN A 57 17.49 -16.03 -0.47
C GLN A 57 16.76 -14.83 -1.05
N ILE A 58 17.01 -14.57 -2.33
CA ILE A 58 16.27 -13.57 -3.12
C ILE A 58 15.79 -14.23 -4.41
N GLU A 59 14.74 -13.69 -5.00
CA GLU A 59 14.25 -14.11 -6.31
C GLU A 59 14.26 -12.89 -7.24
N ILE A 60 14.95 -13.04 -8.38
CA ILE A 60 15.05 -12.04 -9.43
C ILE A 60 14.08 -12.44 -10.53
N TYR A 61 13.24 -11.52 -10.96
CA TYR A 61 12.27 -11.77 -12.03
C TYR A 61 12.70 -11.04 -13.29
N GLU A 62 12.21 -11.52 -14.45
CA GLU A 62 12.30 -10.71 -15.67
C GLU A 62 11.58 -9.40 -15.41
N LYS A 63 12.17 -8.29 -15.84
CA LYS A 63 11.46 -7.02 -15.83
C LYS A 63 10.31 -7.14 -16.83
N ALA A 64 9.12 -7.51 -16.34
CA ALA A 64 7.92 -7.57 -17.15
C ALA A 64 7.70 -6.21 -17.84
N GLU A 65 7.25 -6.23 -19.09
CA GLU A 65 6.62 -5.03 -19.63
C GLU A 65 5.48 -4.69 -18.69
N PRO A 66 5.38 -3.44 -18.19
CA PRO A 66 4.37 -3.10 -17.20
C PRO A 66 3.00 -3.40 -17.82
N LEU A 67 2.24 -4.31 -17.17
CA LEU A 67 0.83 -4.47 -17.48
C LEU A 67 0.19 -3.09 -17.47
N ALA A 68 -0.64 -2.77 -18.45
CA ALA A 68 -1.46 -1.56 -18.37
C ALA A 68 -2.26 -1.61 -17.06
N ILE A 69 -2.37 -0.47 -16.35
CA ILE A 69 -2.98 -0.44 -15.01
C ILE A 69 -4.39 -1.05 -15.00
N GLU A 70 -5.11 -0.97 -16.11
CA GLU A 70 -6.43 -1.56 -16.30
C GLU A 70 -6.47 -3.07 -16.00
N ALA A 71 -5.39 -3.81 -16.24
CA ALA A 71 -5.29 -5.22 -15.91
C ALA A 71 -5.07 -5.49 -14.40
N CYS A 72 -4.58 -4.47 -13.69
CA CYS A 72 -4.32 -4.50 -12.25
C CYS A 72 -5.53 -4.06 -11.42
N ILE A 73 -6.47 -3.32 -12.00
CA ILE A 73 -7.68 -2.85 -11.32
C ILE A 73 -8.58 -4.04 -10.99
N ILE A 74 -9.05 -4.10 -9.75
CA ILE A 74 -10.10 -5.02 -9.35
C ILE A 74 -11.42 -4.48 -9.92
N PRO A 75 -12.13 -5.26 -10.75
CA PRO A 75 -13.42 -4.85 -11.30
C PRO A 75 -14.49 -4.72 -10.20
N THR A 76 -15.55 -3.95 -10.48
CA THR A 76 -16.60 -3.61 -9.51
C THR A 76 -17.49 -4.79 -9.08
N ASP A 77 -17.35 -5.96 -9.71
CA ASP A 77 -17.96 -7.21 -9.25
C ASP A 77 -17.08 -7.97 -8.23
N GLY A 78 -15.84 -7.53 -8.03
CA GLY A 78 -14.90 -8.09 -7.04
C GLY A 78 -15.00 -7.46 -5.65
N TYR A 79 -15.79 -6.41 -5.47
CA TYR A 79 -15.99 -5.75 -4.18
C TYR A 79 -17.36 -5.08 -4.10
N ASP A 80 -17.78 -4.76 -2.88
CA ASP A 80 -18.91 -3.86 -2.64
C ASP A 80 -18.56 -2.83 -1.56
N TRP A 81 -19.38 -1.80 -1.46
CA TRP A 81 -19.29 -0.82 -0.38
C TRP A 81 -20.67 -0.33 0.02
N SER A 82 -20.79 0.09 1.27
CA SER A 82 -22.03 0.60 1.86
C SER A 82 -21.75 1.67 2.93
N TYR A 83 -22.74 2.51 3.18
CA TYR A 83 -22.81 3.28 4.41
C TYR A 83 -23.63 2.50 5.42
N GLU A 84 -23.05 2.23 6.59
CA GLU A 84 -23.64 1.42 7.65
C GLU A 84 -23.71 2.18 8.95
N ASP A 85 -24.58 1.73 9.87
CA ASP A 85 -24.79 2.36 11.17
C ASP A 85 -25.03 3.87 11.06
N ILE A 86 -25.87 4.28 10.10
CA ILE A 86 -26.18 5.69 9.87
C ILE A 86 -26.95 6.24 11.07
N GLU A 87 -26.33 7.16 11.79
CA GLU A 87 -26.90 7.81 12.96
C GLU A 87 -27.07 9.31 12.71
N SER A 88 -28.31 9.79 12.87
CA SER A 88 -28.57 11.22 13.01
C SER A 88 -28.28 11.66 14.44
N ARG A 89 -27.34 12.58 14.61
CA ARG A 89 -27.01 13.21 15.89
C ARG A 89 -27.68 14.56 16.00
N ILE A 90 -28.39 14.76 17.11
CA ILE A 90 -28.89 16.07 17.53
C ILE A 90 -27.96 16.55 18.65
N GLY A 91 -26.83 17.13 18.27
CA GLY A 91 -25.85 17.68 19.21
C GLY A 91 -26.25 19.07 19.74
N THR A 92 -25.68 19.48 20.87
CA THR A 92 -25.89 20.82 21.47
C THR A 92 -25.26 21.98 20.68
N GLY A 93 -24.47 21.68 19.64
CA GLY A 93 -24.04 22.63 18.60
C GLY A 93 -24.97 22.68 17.38
N GLY A 94 -25.96 21.80 17.32
CA GLY A 94 -27.09 21.86 16.40
C GLY A 94 -28.01 23.00 16.81
N ASN A 95 -28.26 23.89 15.88
CA ASN A 95 -29.17 25.00 16.07
C ASN A 95 -30.64 24.57 16.01
N ALA A 96 -31.47 25.47 16.52
CA ALA A 96 -32.92 25.38 16.66
C ALA A 96 -33.74 25.19 15.34
N LYS A 97 -33.14 24.70 14.25
CA LYS A 97 -33.79 24.44 12.94
C LYS A 97 -33.94 22.96 12.55
N GLY A 98 -33.37 22.02 13.31
CA GLY A 98 -33.57 20.59 13.06
C GLY A 98 -32.83 20.02 11.84
N MET A 99 -31.71 20.64 11.45
CA MET A 99 -30.81 20.07 10.43
C MET A 99 -29.94 19.00 11.09
N PRO A 100 -29.88 17.77 10.55
CA PRO A 100 -29.18 16.68 11.21
C PRO A 100 -27.67 16.74 10.98
N SER A 101 -26.90 16.59 12.05
CA SER A 101 -25.56 16.02 11.93
C SER A 101 -25.72 14.53 11.70
N CYS A 102 -24.93 13.93 10.83
CA CYS A 102 -24.93 12.50 10.63
C CYS A 102 -23.53 11.93 10.75
N VAL A 103 -23.47 10.70 11.26
CA VAL A 103 -22.27 9.86 11.20
C VAL A 103 -22.65 8.50 10.64
N ALA A 104 -21.70 7.85 9.99
CA ALA A 104 -21.84 6.46 9.54
C ALA A 104 -20.46 5.81 9.44
N ASN A 105 -20.45 4.49 9.26
CA ASN A 105 -19.28 3.77 8.80
C ASN A 105 -19.38 3.62 7.28
N PHE A 106 -18.37 4.11 6.55
CA PHE A 106 -18.15 3.66 5.18
C PHE A 106 -17.48 2.29 5.28
N VAL A 107 -18.12 1.24 4.75
CA VAL A 107 -17.63 -0.13 4.79
C VAL A 107 -17.35 -0.59 3.37
N LEU A 108 -16.17 -1.14 3.12
CA LEU A 108 -15.76 -1.74 1.86
C LEU A 108 -15.43 -3.21 2.07
N ARG A 109 -15.97 -4.07 1.22
CA ARG A 109 -15.83 -5.53 1.30
C ARG A 109 -15.11 -6.06 0.08
N ASN A 110 -14.05 -6.81 0.32
CA ASN A 110 -13.41 -7.61 -0.70
C ASN A 110 -14.21 -8.90 -0.90
N ASN A 111 -14.73 -9.14 -2.10
CA ASN A 111 -15.51 -10.34 -2.41
C ASN A 111 -14.67 -11.44 -3.08
N LEU A 112 -13.35 -11.24 -3.17
CA LEU A 112 -12.42 -12.18 -3.80
C LEU A 112 -11.75 -13.09 -2.77
N ASN A 113 -11.34 -14.28 -3.24
CA ASN A 113 -10.52 -15.23 -2.50
C ASN A 113 -9.01 -14.90 -2.55
N GLU A 114 -8.67 -13.61 -2.60
CA GLU A 114 -7.31 -13.12 -2.64
C GLU A 114 -7.24 -11.74 -2.01
N ASP A 115 -6.08 -11.37 -1.51
CA ASP A 115 -5.87 -10.07 -0.88
C ASP A 115 -5.82 -8.96 -1.94
N VAL A 116 -6.35 -7.79 -1.61
CA VAL A 116 -6.39 -6.63 -2.50
C VAL A 116 -5.76 -5.41 -1.82
N HIS A 117 -5.23 -4.50 -2.63
CA HIS A 117 -4.76 -3.20 -2.16
C HIS A 117 -5.85 -2.15 -2.44
N LEU A 118 -6.42 -1.57 -1.40
CA LEU A 118 -7.34 -0.44 -1.47
C LEU A 118 -6.56 0.87 -1.39
N PHE A 119 -6.86 1.78 -2.32
CA PHE A 119 -6.59 3.20 -2.22
C PHE A 119 -7.90 3.95 -2.05
N ASP A 120 -8.05 4.63 -0.91
CA ASP A 120 -9.20 5.49 -0.62
C ASP A 120 -8.79 6.97 -0.58
N TYR A 121 -9.61 7.82 -1.18
CA TYR A 121 -9.45 9.27 -1.10
C TYR A 121 -10.38 9.84 -0.03
N TYR A 122 -9.80 10.23 1.10
CA TYR A 122 -10.53 10.79 2.23
C TYR A 122 -10.39 12.31 2.23
N ALA A 123 -11.52 13.01 2.27
CA ALA A 123 -11.61 14.45 2.42
C ALA A 123 -12.21 14.78 3.78
N PHE A 124 -11.60 15.75 4.47
CA PHE A 124 -12.01 16.18 5.80
C PHE A 124 -11.95 17.69 5.91
N ASP A 125 -13.00 18.26 6.49
CA ASP A 125 -13.07 19.68 6.82
C ASP A 125 -13.85 19.86 8.12
N ASN A 126 -13.25 20.53 9.10
CA ASN A 126 -13.92 20.89 10.35
C ASN A 126 -13.93 22.40 10.61
N ASP A 127 -13.90 23.23 9.56
CA ASP A 127 -13.73 24.69 9.57
C ASP A 127 -12.37 25.18 10.09
N ALA A 128 -11.68 24.40 10.93
CA ALA A 128 -10.36 24.71 11.48
C ALA A 128 -9.22 24.02 10.71
N ILE A 129 -9.47 22.81 10.24
CA ILE A 129 -8.52 21.93 9.55
C ILE A 129 -9.20 21.42 8.29
N HIS A 130 -8.50 21.55 7.18
CA HIS A 130 -8.87 21.00 5.89
C HIS A 130 -7.76 20.05 5.42
N SER A 131 -8.15 18.84 5.01
CA SER A 131 -7.21 17.85 4.46
C SER A 131 -7.90 16.96 3.44
N GLU A 132 -7.23 16.71 2.33
CA GLU A 132 -7.65 15.70 1.36
C GLU A 132 -6.42 14.89 0.95
N ASN A 133 -6.47 13.58 1.11
CA ASN A 133 -5.33 12.72 0.82
C ASN A 133 -5.74 11.30 0.48
N TRP A 134 -4.91 10.65 -0.33
CA TRP A 134 -4.99 9.21 -0.56
C TRP A 134 -4.41 8.45 0.63
N LYS A 135 -4.94 7.24 0.86
CA LYS A 135 -4.37 6.25 1.79
C LYS A 135 -4.38 4.89 1.12
N GLY A 136 -3.25 4.18 1.17
CA GLY A 136 -3.12 2.81 0.68
C GLY A 136 -3.19 1.83 1.85
N ARG A 137 -3.94 0.74 1.69
CA ARG A 137 -4.08 -0.31 2.69
C ARG A 137 -4.38 -1.65 2.03
N ARG A 138 -4.00 -2.73 2.71
CA ARG A 138 -4.37 -4.10 2.31
C ARG A 138 -5.70 -4.49 2.93
N ILE A 139 -6.54 -5.17 2.15
CA ILE A 139 -7.73 -5.89 2.61
C ILE A 139 -7.51 -7.36 2.28
N ASP A 140 -7.61 -8.23 3.29
CA ASP A 140 -7.41 -9.66 3.08
C ASP A 140 -8.55 -10.28 2.23
N ALA A 141 -8.33 -11.48 1.71
CA ALA A 141 -9.34 -12.28 1.04
C ALA A 141 -10.64 -12.37 1.86
N TYR A 142 -11.78 -12.05 1.26
CA TYR A 142 -13.10 -11.96 1.91
C TYR A 142 -13.17 -11.02 3.13
N GLY A 143 -12.18 -10.12 3.26
CA GLY A 143 -12.09 -9.17 4.37
C GLY A 143 -12.90 -7.90 4.12
N GLU A 144 -12.98 -7.08 5.16
CA GLU A 144 -13.61 -5.77 5.11
C GLU A 144 -12.70 -4.70 5.71
N TRP A 145 -12.89 -3.47 5.25
CA TRP A 145 -12.33 -2.28 5.86
C TRP A 145 -13.42 -1.25 6.08
N SER A 146 -13.33 -0.50 7.17
CA SER A 146 -14.25 0.59 7.46
C SER A 146 -13.55 1.85 7.96
N ASP A 147 -14.15 3.00 7.67
CA ASP A 147 -13.80 4.29 8.30
C ASP A 147 -15.05 5.09 8.65
N GLN A 148 -14.94 5.96 9.66
CA GLN A 148 -16.04 6.82 10.05
C GLN A 148 -16.14 8.02 9.10
N VAL A 149 -17.35 8.26 8.60
CA VAL A 149 -17.72 9.45 7.83
C VAL A 149 -18.70 10.31 8.62
N SER A 150 -18.74 11.59 8.32
CA SER A 150 -19.64 12.54 8.97
C SER A 150 -20.03 13.69 8.04
N HIS A 151 -21.19 14.27 8.32
CA HIS A 151 -21.66 15.50 7.68
C HIS A 151 -22.42 16.32 8.71
N THR A 152 -22.14 17.61 8.82
CA THR A 152 -22.85 18.54 9.70
C THR A 152 -23.01 19.88 9.02
N GLU A 153 -24.24 20.40 8.99
CA GLU A 153 -24.57 21.73 8.49
C GLU A 153 -24.91 22.66 9.67
N TYR A 154 -24.26 23.83 9.74
CA TYR A 154 -24.42 24.81 10.81
C TYR A 154 -25.37 25.95 10.45
N VAL A 155 -25.74 26.77 11.43
CA VAL A 155 -26.71 27.89 11.30
C VAL A 155 -26.29 28.94 10.30
N ASP A 156 -25.00 29.23 10.35
CA ASP A 156 -24.34 30.25 9.54
C ASP A 156 -24.10 29.74 8.11
N GLY A 157 -24.44 28.48 7.83
CA GLY A 157 -24.28 27.82 6.55
C GLY A 157 -22.91 27.18 6.37
N SER A 158 -22.03 27.17 7.38
CA SER A 158 -20.80 26.37 7.31
C SER A 158 -21.13 24.87 7.34
N VAL A 159 -20.23 24.06 6.80
CA VAL A 159 -20.38 22.61 6.71
C VAL A 159 -19.08 21.96 7.14
N THR A 160 -19.18 21.02 8.07
CA THR A 160 -18.06 20.14 8.42
C THR A 160 -18.35 18.71 8.00
N TYR A 161 -17.32 18.00 7.57
CA TYR A 161 -17.47 16.67 7.02
C TYR A 161 -16.18 15.85 7.13
N GLY A 162 -16.36 14.54 7.08
CA GLY A 162 -15.33 13.57 6.77
C GLY A 162 -15.93 12.55 5.81
N GLU A 163 -15.39 12.43 4.60
CA GLU A 163 -16.02 11.62 3.55
C GLU A 163 -15.00 10.89 2.69
N ILE A 164 -15.35 9.67 2.28
CA ILE A 164 -14.65 8.93 1.24
C ILE A 164 -15.26 9.37 -0.10
N ARG A 165 -14.46 9.97 -0.97
CA ARG A 165 -14.93 10.45 -2.29
C ARG A 165 -14.65 9.47 -3.41
N LYS A 166 -13.57 8.68 -3.29
CA LYS A 166 -13.10 7.78 -4.35
C LYS A 166 -12.44 6.55 -3.74
N ILE A 167 -12.54 5.45 -4.45
CA ILE A 167 -11.89 4.19 -4.13
C ILE A 167 -11.25 3.59 -5.38
N LEU A 168 -10.09 2.97 -5.23
CA LEU A 168 -9.42 2.21 -6.27
C LEU A 168 -8.86 0.94 -5.63
N LEU A 169 -9.24 -0.21 -6.16
CA LEU A 169 -8.71 -1.49 -5.70
C LEU A 169 -7.78 -2.04 -6.77
N LEU A 170 -6.58 -2.45 -6.36
CA LEU A 170 -5.59 -3.09 -7.22
C LEU A 170 -5.25 -4.49 -6.71
N LYS A 171 -4.92 -5.40 -7.63
CA LYS A 171 -4.34 -6.71 -7.32
C LYS A 171 -3.01 -6.54 -6.58
N ILE A 172 -2.75 -7.42 -5.61
CA ILE A 172 -1.43 -7.58 -5.00
C ILE A 172 -0.65 -8.61 -5.83
N ASP A 173 -0.14 -8.14 -6.96
CA ASP A 173 0.62 -8.93 -7.94
C ASP A 173 1.98 -8.26 -8.23
N PRO A 174 3.09 -9.01 -8.40
CA PRO A 174 4.39 -8.45 -8.78
C PRO A 174 4.36 -7.51 -9.99
N GLU A 175 3.49 -7.76 -10.98
CA GLU A 175 3.35 -6.92 -12.17
C GLU A 175 2.61 -5.60 -11.88
N CYS A 176 1.80 -5.58 -10.81
CA CYS A 176 0.96 -4.46 -10.39
C CYS A 176 1.58 -3.59 -9.28
N ILE A 177 2.62 -4.07 -8.60
CA ILE A 177 3.19 -3.40 -7.41
C ILE A 177 3.69 -1.97 -7.69
N GLN A 178 4.10 -1.70 -8.93
CA GLN A 178 4.54 -0.37 -9.38
C GLN A 178 3.43 0.70 -9.34
N TYR A 179 2.17 0.28 -9.34
CA TYR A 179 1.00 1.16 -9.28
C TYR A 179 0.57 1.46 -7.85
N GLN A 180 1.20 0.82 -6.86
CA GLN A 180 0.87 0.95 -5.44
C GLN A 180 1.77 1.96 -4.70
N ASP A 181 2.70 2.61 -5.39
CA ASP A 181 3.60 3.63 -4.85
C ASP A 181 2.86 4.95 -4.60
N THR A 182 3.12 5.61 -3.48
CA THR A 182 2.49 6.89 -3.10
C THR A 182 2.77 8.03 -4.08
N ASN A 183 3.76 7.93 -4.96
CA ASN A 183 3.97 8.89 -6.04
C ASN A 183 2.98 8.75 -7.21
N LYS A 184 2.02 7.82 -7.14
CA LYS A 184 1.03 7.53 -8.21
C LYS A 184 -0.35 8.15 -7.99
N GLU A 185 -0.51 9.09 -7.06
CA GLU A 185 -1.82 9.70 -6.77
C GLU A 185 -2.56 10.27 -7.99
N ALA A 186 -1.84 10.90 -8.94
CA ALA A 186 -2.45 11.41 -10.17
C ALA A 186 -3.01 10.29 -11.08
N LEU A 187 -2.41 9.11 -11.03
CA LEU A 187 -2.89 7.92 -11.73
C LEU A 187 -4.10 7.33 -11.01
N TRP A 188 -4.07 7.27 -9.68
CA TRP A 188 -5.22 6.81 -8.89
C TRP A 188 -6.44 7.69 -9.12
N GLU A 189 -6.23 9.01 -9.13
CA GLU A 189 -7.25 10.01 -9.44
C GLU A 189 -7.94 9.78 -10.78
N ALA A 190 -7.19 9.36 -11.81
CA ALA A 190 -7.75 9.11 -13.15
C ALA A 190 -8.54 7.80 -13.25
N MET A 191 -8.25 6.81 -12.39
CA MET A 191 -8.77 5.45 -12.52
C MET A 191 -9.77 5.06 -11.43
N ALA A 192 -9.83 5.83 -10.34
CA ALA A 192 -10.65 5.50 -9.19
C ALA A 192 -12.16 5.57 -9.50
N PHE A 193 -12.90 4.71 -8.81
CA PHE A 193 -14.34 4.74 -8.79
C PHE A 193 -14.85 5.85 -7.88
N PRO A 194 -15.76 6.74 -8.34
CA PRO A 194 -16.35 7.77 -7.50
C PRO A 194 -17.34 7.14 -6.52
N VAL A 195 -17.21 7.47 -5.23
CA VAL A 195 -18.16 7.05 -4.19
C VAL A 195 -19.31 8.05 -4.14
N GLU A 196 -20.54 7.55 -4.07
CA GLU A 196 -21.71 8.43 -3.93
C GLU A 196 -21.65 9.16 -2.60
N LYS A 197 -22.08 10.43 -2.59
CA LYS A 197 -22.04 11.25 -1.37
C LYS A 197 -22.79 10.59 -0.23
N PHE A 198 -22.21 10.63 0.97
CA PHE A 198 -22.83 10.13 2.20
C PHE A 198 -24.25 10.70 2.37
N PRO A 199 -25.30 9.85 2.35
CA PRO A 199 -26.68 10.31 2.40
C PRO A 199 -27.08 10.60 3.85
N CYS A 200 -26.59 11.72 4.39
CA CYS A 200 -27.08 12.28 5.65
C CYS A 200 -28.58 12.62 5.50
N PRO A 201 -29.49 11.99 6.29
CA PRO A 201 -30.94 12.20 6.19
C PRO A 201 -31.41 13.63 6.41
#